data_AF-A0AAU5G1T9-F1
#
_entry.id   AF-A0AAU5G1T9-F1
#
_cell.length_a   1.000
_cell.length_b   1.000
_cell.length_c   1.000
_cell.angle_alpha   90.00
_cell.angle_beta   90.00
_cell.angle_gamma   90.00
#
_symmetry.space_group_name_H-M   'P 1'
#
loop_
_entity.id
_entity.type
_entity.pdbx_description
1 polymer ?
#
loop_
_entity_poly.entity_id
_entity_poly.type
_entity_poly.pdbx_seq_one_letter_code
_entity_poly.pdbx_strand_id
1 'polypeptide(L)' 'MSAVLRSWEERFGARLVGLGHARAFVSVAARPDSKGEARRLALEHCLVCPDAVEQSPDTFEEYADGLLHRTVWSFWWD' A
#
# COMPACT_ATOMS: atom_id res chain seq x y z
N MET A 1 5.82 -12.06 -0.85
CA MET A 1 4.52 -11.35 -0.80
C MET A 1 3.45 -11.99 0.10
N SER A 2 3.32 -13.33 0.17
CA SER A 2 2.22 -13.95 0.95
C SER A 2 2.17 -13.54 2.44
N ALA A 3 3.31 -13.50 3.16
CA ALA A 3 3.31 -13.10 4.57
C ALA A 3 2.95 -11.61 4.80
N VAL A 4 3.39 -10.71 3.91
CA VAL A 4 3.06 -9.28 4.00
C VAL A 4 1.58 -9.05 3.70
N LEU A 5 1.04 -9.70 2.65
CA LEU A 5 -0.39 -9.66 2.35
C LEU A 5 -1.24 -10.18 3.51
N ARG A 6 -0.82 -11.27 4.16
CA ARG A 6 -1.51 -11.79 5.35
C ARG A 6 -1.50 -10.79 6.51
N SER A 7 -0.37 -10.13 6.76
CA SER A 7 -0.27 -9.06 7.77
C SER A 7 -1.23 -7.91 7.45
N TRP A 8 -1.33 -7.51 6.18
CA TRP A 8 -2.27 -6.46 5.75
C TRP A 8 -3.74 -6.89 5.82
N GLU A 9 -4.03 -8.16 5.52
CA GLU A 9 -5.35 -8.76 5.72
C GLU A 9 -5.78 -8.65 7.19
N GLU A 10 -4.89 -8.98 8.11
CA GLU A 10 -5.14 -8.95 9.56
C GLU A 10 -5.26 -7.52 10.10
N ARG A 11 -4.39 -6.59 9.67
CA ARG A 11 -4.33 -5.22 10.19
C ARG A 11 -5.34 -4.27 9.55
N PHE A 12 -5.53 -4.38 8.23
CA PHE A 12 -6.26 -3.40 7.44
C PHE A 12 -7.48 -4.00 6.74
N GLY A 13 -7.75 -5.30 6.92
CA GLY A 13 -8.77 -6.00 6.16
C GLY A 13 -8.48 -6.00 4.67
N ALA A 14 -7.19 -6.00 4.29
CA ALA A 14 -6.76 -5.91 2.90
C ALA A 14 -7.28 -7.10 2.07
N ARG A 15 -7.71 -6.85 0.83
CA ARG A 15 -8.16 -7.86 -0.12
C ARG A 15 -7.64 -7.52 -1.50
N LEU A 16 -7.01 -8.49 -2.14
CA LEU A 16 -6.63 -8.37 -3.54
C LEU A 16 -7.90 -8.44 -4.40
N VAL A 17 -8.23 -7.33 -5.07
CA VAL A 17 -9.47 -7.18 -5.85
C VAL A 17 -9.23 -7.11 -7.36
N GLY A 18 -7.98 -6.94 -7.77
CA GLY A 18 -7.60 -6.94 -9.18
C GLY A 18 -6.14 -7.35 -9.36
N LEU A 19 -5.91 -8.18 -10.38
CA LEU A 19 -4.58 -8.57 -10.85
C LEU A 19 -4.54 -8.47 -12.37
N GLY A 20 -3.50 -7.84 -12.88
CA GLY A 20 -3.24 -7.71 -14.31
C GLY A 20 -1.76 -7.90 -14.62
N HIS A 21 -1.37 -7.67 -15.88
CA HIS A 21 0.04 -7.72 -16.25
C HIS A 21 0.83 -6.68 -15.45
N ALA A 22 1.71 -7.18 -14.57
CA ALA A 22 2.54 -6.38 -13.67
C ALA A 22 1.76 -5.30 -12.88
N ARG A 23 0.49 -5.54 -12.55
CA ARG A 23 -0.34 -4.62 -11.75
C ARG A 23 -1.19 -5.37 -10.74
N ALA A 24 -1.37 -4.77 -9.57
CA ALA A 24 -2.24 -5.28 -8.52
C ALA A 24 -3.04 -4.15 -7.86
N PHE A 25 -4.28 -4.45 -7.50
CA PHE A 25 -5.16 -3.55 -6.77
C PHE A 25 -5.63 -4.22 -5.48
N VAL A 26 -5.39 -3.56 -4.36
CA VAL A 26 -5.74 -4.04 -3.02
C VAL A 26 -6.75 -3.09 -2.41
N SER A 27 -7.94 -3.59 -2.07
CA SER A 27 -8.94 -2.84 -1.30
C SER A 27 -8.71 -3.07 0.18
N VAL A 28 -8.85 -2.04 1.02
CA VAL A 28 -8.70 -2.15 2.47
C VAL A 28 -9.95 -1.67 3.20
N ALA A 29 -10.31 -2.36 4.27
CA ALA A 29 -11.47 -2.04 5.10
C ALA A 29 -11.13 -1.02 6.21
N ALA A 30 -9.88 -1.02 6.68
CA ALA A 30 -9.36 -0.09 7.66
C ALA A 30 -8.14 0.64 7.11
N ARG A 31 -8.01 1.92 7.49
CA ARG A 31 -6.88 2.79 7.14
C ARG A 31 -5.92 2.83 8.33
N PRO A 32 -4.65 3.23 8.16
CA PRO A 32 -3.77 3.48 9.28
C PRO A 32 -4.37 4.53 10.22
N ASP A 33 -4.25 4.31 11.53
CA ASP A 33 -4.87 5.18 12.54
C ASP A 33 -3.97 6.38 12.93
N SER A 34 -2.73 6.40 12.43
CA SER A 34 -1.77 7.46 12.74
C SER A 34 -0.76 7.66 11.61
N LYS A 35 -0.15 8.86 11.58
CA LYS A 35 0.98 9.15 10.67
C LYS A 35 2.14 8.16 10.83
N GLY A 36 2.42 7.75 12.07
CA GLY A 36 3.48 6.78 12.35
C GLY A 36 3.19 5.41 11.76
N GLU A 37 1.93 4.96 11.80
CA GLU A 37 1.53 3.71 11.15
C GLU A 37 1.51 3.85 9.63
N ALA A 38 1.02 4.97 9.11
CA ALA A 38 1.00 5.25 7.68
C ALA A 38 2.41 5.25 7.07
N ARG A 39 3.39 5.83 7.77
CA ARG A 39 4.81 5.78 7.38
C ARG A 39 5.37 4.36 7.36
N ARG A 40 5.04 3.53 8.35
CA ARG A 40 5.46 2.11 8.37
C ARG A 40 4.84 1.35 7.21
N LEU A 41 3.56 1.56 6.95
CA LEU A 41 2.87 0.96 5.82
C LEU A 41 3.48 1.41 4.48
N ALA A 42 3.86 2.69 4.33
CA ALA A 42 4.55 3.17 3.14
C ALA A 42 5.90 2.47 2.93
N LEU A 43 6.66 2.20 3.99
CA LEU A 43 7.89 1.39 3.89
C LEU A 43 7.58 -0.06 3.46
N GLU A 44 6.50 -0.64 3.99
CA GLU A 44 6.05 -1.97 3.56
C GLU A 44 5.66 -1.97 2.07
N HIS A 45 5.02 -0.90 1.57
CA HIS A 45 4.76 -0.71 0.14
C HIS A 45 6.06 -0.66 -0.68
N CYS A 46 7.07 0.10 -0.26
CA CYS A 46 8.38 0.13 -0.92
C CYS A 46 9.02 -1.27 -0.97
N LEU A 47 8.92 -2.07 0.09
CA LEU A 47 9.50 -3.42 0.13
C LEU A 47 8.77 -4.42 -0.78
N VAL A 48 7.47 -4.20 -1.02
CA VAL A 48 6.67 -5.05 -1.92
C VAL A 48 6.79 -4.62 -3.37
N CYS A 49 6.82 -3.31 -3.61
CA CYS A 49 6.74 -2.69 -4.91
C CYS A 49 7.36 -1.28 -4.83
N PRO A 50 8.69 -1.15 -5.03
CA PRO A 50 9.39 0.12 -5.01
C PRO A 50 8.78 1.13 -5.99
N ASP A 51 8.48 0.68 -7.21
CA ASP A 51 7.92 1.50 -8.30
C ASP A 51 6.64 2.25 -7.90
N ALA A 52 5.76 1.60 -7.13
CA ALA A 52 4.50 2.22 -6.68
C ALA A 52 4.71 3.43 -5.77
N VAL A 53 5.90 3.58 -5.17
CA VAL A 53 6.27 4.71 -4.31
C VAL A 53 7.26 5.63 -5.01
N GLU A 54 8.32 5.08 -5.63
CA GLU A 54 9.38 5.85 -6.28
C GLU A 54 8.93 6.56 -7.55
N GLN A 55 7.94 6.02 -8.26
CA GLN A 55 7.37 6.64 -9.46
C GLN A 55 6.08 7.42 -9.16
N SER A 56 5.74 7.58 -7.88
CA SER A 56 4.66 8.49 -7.45
C SER A 56 5.05 9.95 -7.73
N PRO A 57 4.11 10.83 -8.10
CA PRO A 57 4.38 12.27 -8.15
C PRO A 57 4.58 12.89 -6.76
N ASP A 58 4.17 12.19 -5.71
CA ASP A 58 4.27 12.60 -4.31
C ASP A 58 5.66 12.32 -3.72
N THR A 59 6.14 13.15 -2.79
CA THR A 59 7.27 12.76 -1.93
C THR A 59 6.89 11.56 -1.06
N PHE A 60 7.87 10.86 -0.48
CA PHE A 60 7.60 9.73 0.40
C PHE A 60 6.67 10.08 1.58
N GLU A 61 6.85 11.26 2.19
CA GLU A 61 6.01 11.71 3.30
C GLU A 61 4.57 12.04 2.84
N GLU A 62 4.42 12.64 1.66
CA GLU A 62 3.10 12.91 1.07
C GLU A 62 2.38 11.62 0.67
N TYR A 63 3.12 10.65 0.12
CA TYR A 63 2.61 9.31 -0.16
C TYR A 63 2.12 8.63 1.13
N ALA A 64 2.94 8.67 2.18
CA ALA A 64 2.61 8.10 3.48
C ALA A 64 1.38 8.78 4.10
N ASP A 65 1.34 10.11 4.14
CA ASP A 65 0.17 10.86 4.64
C ASP A 65 -1.08 10.54 3.80
N GLY A 66 -0.93 10.34 2.48
CA GLY A 66 -2.01 9.92 1.60
C GLY A 66 -2.65 8.59 1.98
N LEU A 67 -1.91 7.66 2.60
CA LEU A 67 -2.44 6.36 3.04
C LEU A 67 -3.49 6.50 4.15
N LEU A 68 -3.51 7.59 4.90
CA LEU A 68 -4.56 7.90 5.88
C LEU A 68 -5.95 8.11 5.24
N HIS A 69 -5.98 8.32 3.93
CA HIS A 69 -7.20 8.66 3.19
C HIS A 69 -7.53 7.68 2.07
N ARG A 70 -6.62 6.75 1.73
CA ARG A 70 -6.79 5.76 0.65
C ARG A 70 -7.43 4.48 1.17
N THR A 71 -8.48 4.01 0.50
CA THR A 71 -9.13 2.70 0.73
C THR A 71 -8.78 1.68 -0.35
N VAL A 72 -7.99 2.09 -1.34
CA VAL A 72 -7.44 1.23 -2.40
C VAL A 72 -5.96 1.56 -2.57
N TRP A 73 -5.14 0.53 -2.63
CA TRP A 73 -3.72 0.61 -2.97
C TRP A 73 -3.49 0.02 -4.35
N SER A 74 -2.71 0.72 -5.15
CA SER A 74 -2.36 0.32 -6.52
C SER A 74 -0.86 0.06 -6.57
N PHE A 75 -0.49 -1.10 -7.09
CA PHE A 75 0.90 -1.51 -7.29
C PHE A 75 1.14 -1.79 -8.77
N TRP A 76 2.30 -1.38 -9.29
CA TRP A 76 2.75 -1.71 -10.62
C TRP A 76 4.24 -2.01 -10.59
N TRP A 77 4.67 -2.93 -11.45
CA TRP A 77 6.09 -3.23 -11.64
C TRP A 77 6.40 -2.97 -13.12
N ASP A 78 7.50 -2.28 -13.40
CA ASP A 78 8.02 -2.07 -14.78
C ASP A 78 9.28 -2.92 -15.03
#